data_AF-A0A6N7Z3R0-F1
#
_entry.id   AF-A0A6N7Z3R0-F1
#
_cell.length_a   1.000
_cell.length_b   1.000
_cell.length_c   1.000
_cell.angle_alpha   90.00
_cell.angle_beta   90.00
_cell.angle_gamma   90.00
#
_symmetry.space_group_name_H-M   'P 1'
#
loop_
_entity.id
_entity.type
_entity.pdbx_description
1 polymer ?
#
loop_
_entity_poly.entity_id
_entity_poly.type
_entity_poly.pdbx_seq_one_letter_code
_entity_poly.pdbx_strand_id
1 'polypeptide(L)'
;MAGDRRCGAARTTGGRPPGRLALGVGFFGIGGWVNSAAAASPPRVVVIGSGHNGLVAAAYLARAGLQVTVLERDTEIGGACRTSEIFPGVRGSTYSSTLWAFEPKIIDDLDLRRRGVRWSMIDPTIHSVGAGEAVVNWSDRQRTAKEIARISGADALRLGEFDAYWQRARALLRPFMLTDPPSPEGLAAHADMVGDRALWEELTTISLSEVCGRFFTDPRVHAAMATLSDFGFPWAAGTALLTAHGRAKASLGGAAVIEGGMGKLTTALAEAALHHGAAIRTAKCVDRILVDGSDGAGVWGVRLDDGSEIRCDVVISNADPKTTMSRLIDAADAPDGVLADVERLQTSVSTLTLHCLLDRPPSVNAILEPDRRPDRPGYITIASSLDQYGRAYAEACDGHVPQMPILHLETPTLYDPTAQGHGRHLMSIWVQYAPGAPRNGSWDQLRSATTSHLLDIVEQHLPGTLDTVLDSRLVTPADLENRLGLTEGNINHIDLVPTQLFSRRPLPGWGYRTPIPSLYLCGAGTHPGGSVSGASGHNAAATVLADVGGAPGRN
;
A
#
# COMPACT_ATOMS: atom_id res chain seq x y z
N MET A 1 56.22 16.11 -53.51
CA MET A 1 56.57 17.42 -52.93
C MET A 1 56.79 17.20 -51.43
N ALA A 2 57.99 16.79 -50.98
CA ALA A 2 59.27 17.50 -50.92
C ALA A 2 59.36 18.53 -49.77
N GLY A 3 60.34 18.32 -48.88
CA GLY A 3 60.83 19.24 -47.84
C GLY A 3 60.61 18.72 -46.42
N ASP A 4 61.46 17.93 -45.75
CA ASP A 4 62.94 17.92 -45.58
C ASP A 4 63.49 19.03 -44.66
N ARG A 5 64.15 18.61 -43.56
CA ARG A 5 65.34 19.20 -42.85
C ARG A 5 65.52 18.51 -41.48
N ARG A 6 66.43 17.54 -41.36
CA ARG A 6 67.85 17.61 -40.90
C ARG A 6 68.02 17.87 -39.39
N CYS A 7 68.46 16.89 -38.59
CA CYS A 7 69.83 16.38 -38.34
C CYS A 7 70.62 17.16 -37.27
N GLY A 8 71.02 16.45 -36.21
CA GLY A 8 72.08 16.85 -35.29
C GLY A 8 72.53 15.65 -34.45
N ALA A 9 73.75 15.18 -34.67
CA ALA A 9 74.38 14.04 -33.99
C ALA A 9 75.77 14.44 -33.47
N ALA A 10 76.16 13.90 -32.30
CA ALA A 10 77.52 13.80 -31.77
C ALA A 10 77.51 12.60 -30.78
N ARG A 11 78.16 11.44 -31.03
CA ARG A 11 79.60 11.07 -30.86
C ARG A 11 80.16 11.53 -29.50
N THR A 12 80.69 10.70 -28.60
CA THR A 12 81.85 9.78 -28.76
C THR A 12 82.00 8.78 -27.58
N THR A 13 82.54 7.58 -27.87
CA THR A 13 83.53 6.72 -27.12
C THR A 13 83.25 6.36 -25.64
N GLY A 14 83.39 5.14 -25.11
CA GLY A 14 84.15 3.93 -25.47
C GLY A 14 84.85 3.40 -24.18
N GLY A 15 84.50 2.20 -23.68
CA GLY A 15 85.18 1.54 -22.56
C GLY A 15 84.44 0.31 -21.99
N ARG A 16 85.09 -0.86 -21.96
CA ARG A 16 84.67 -2.20 -21.45
C ARG A 16 85.82 -2.73 -20.55
N PRO A 17 85.73 -3.87 -19.82
CA PRO A 17 84.65 -4.58 -19.08
C PRO A 17 85.13 -4.83 -17.59
N PRO A 18 84.67 -5.78 -16.72
CA PRO A 18 83.79 -6.93 -16.91
C PRO A 18 82.70 -7.17 -15.83
N GLY A 19 81.71 -7.99 -16.21
CA GLY A 19 80.72 -8.60 -15.31
C GLY A 19 79.91 -9.63 -16.10
N ARG A 20 80.27 -10.90 -15.94
CA ARG A 20 79.64 -12.06 -16.59
C ARG A 20 78.21 -12.25 -16.09
N LEU A 21 77.24 -12.54 -16.97
CA LEU A 21 76.62 -13.86 -17.17
C LEU A 21 75.39 -13.69 -18.09
N ALA A 22 75.22 -14.65 -19.00
CA ALA A 22 74.14 -14.72 -19.96
C ALA A 22 72.79 -14.98 -19.29
N LEU A 23 71.77 -14.20 -19.64
CA LEU A 23 70.36 -14.48 -19.37
C LEU A 23 69.86 -15.48 -20.40
N GLY A 24 69.85 -16.76 -20.01
CA GLY A 24 69.00 -17.79 -20.59
C GLY A 24 68.22 -18.42 -19.44
N VAL A 25 66.90 -18.18 -19.40
CA VAL A 25 65.97 -18.75 -18.42
C VAL A 25 64.65 -18.94 -19.18
N GLY A 26 64.07 -20.12 -19.39
CA GLY A 26 64.26 -21.40 -18.72
C GLY A 26 63.25 -21.56 -17.57
N PHE A 27 62.04 -22.01 -17.91
CA PHE A 27 60.97 -22.55 -17.04
C PHE A 27 61.28 -22.67 -15.53
N PHE A 28 60.53 -21.97 -14.68
CA PHE A 28 60.21 -22.36 -13.30
C PHE A 28 58.81 -21.86 -12.92
N GLY A 29 58.02 -22.74 -12.32
CA GLY A 29 56.60 -22.53 -12.03
C GLY A 29 56.31 -21.49 -10.95
N ILE A 30 55.08 -20.97 -11.00
CA ILE A 30 54.45 -20.27 -9.90
C ILE A 30 53.11 -20.96 -9.67
N GLY A 31 53.06 -21.80 -8.64
CA GLY A 31 51.82 -22.23 -8.01
C GLY A 31 51.33 -21.15 -7.04
N GLY A 32 50.01 -21.09 -6.84
CA GLY A 32 49.33 -20.22 -5.89
C GLY A 32 49.27 -18.76 -6.36
N TRP A 33 48.14 -18.08 -6.43
CA TRP A 33 47.03 -18.06 -5.48
C TRP A 33 45.71 -18.00 -6.25
N VAL A 34 45.04 -19.13 -6.43
CA VAL A 34 43.59 -19.10 -6.59
C VAL A 34 43.08 -18.84 -5.19
N ASN A 35 42.80 -17.58 -4.88
CA ASN A 35 42.04 -17.23 -3.68
C ASN A 35 40.61 -17.70 -3.95
N SER A 36 40.39 -19.02 -3.84
CA SER A 36 39.09 -19.61 -3.64
C SER A 36 38.66 -19.26 -2.21
N ALA A 37 38.42 -17.97 -1.95
CA ALA A 37 37.34 -17.64 -1.05
C ALA A 37 36.12 -18.28 -1.72
N ALA A 38 35.68 -19.43 -1.22
CA ALA A 38 34.39 -19.97 -1.58
C ALA A 38 33.42 -18.78 -1.45
N ALA A 39 32.82 -18.36 -2.57
CA ALA A 39 31.85 -17.28 -2.53
C ALA A 39 30.86 -17.66 -1.43
N ALA A 40 30.82 -16.88 -0.35
CA ALA A 40 29.95 -17.18 0.77
C ALA A 40 28.54 -17.37 0.20
N SER A 41 27.86 -18.44 0.61
CA SER A 41 26.51 -18.70 0.16
C SER A 41 25.68 -17.43 0.39
N PRO A 42 24.91 -16.97 -0.61
CA PRO A 42 24.13 -15.75 -0.46
C PRO A 42 23.17 -15.88 0.73
N PRO A 43 22.90 -14.78 1.46
CA PRO A 43 21.98 -14.81 2.60
C PRO A 43 20.62 -15.41 2.23
N ARG A 44 20.12 -16.28 3.09
CA ARG A 44 18.80 -16.91 2.98
C ARG A 44 17.77 -16.03 3.66
N VAL A 45 16.78 -15.61 2.90
CA VAL A 45 15.70 -14.74 3.36
C VAL A 45 14.39 -15.50 3.32
N VAL A 46 13.65 -15.48 4.43
CA VAL A 46 12.25 -15.89 4.45
C VAL A 46 11.35 -14.66 4.48
N VAL A 47 10.39 -14.61 3.56
CA VAL A 47 9.31 -13.61 3.58
C VAL A 47 8.02 -14.29 4.03
N ILE A 48 7.43 -13.82 5.13
CA ILE A 48 6.19 -14.37 5.69
C ILE A 48 5.01 -13.61 5.09
N GLY A 49 4.18 -14.29 4.28
CA GLY A 49 2.97 -13.77 3.65
C GLY A 49 3.19 -13.23 2.23
N SER A 50 2.36 -13.68 1.28
CA SER A 50 2.44 -13.32 -0.15
C SER A 50 1.51 -12.17 -0.56
N GLY A 51 1.18 -11.27 0.37
CA GLY A 51 0.55 -9.99 0.02
C GLY A 51 1.45 -9.15 -0.90
N HIS A 52 0.87 -8.14 -1.55
CA HIS A 52 1.57 -7.33 -2.57
C HIS A 52 2.92 -6.77 -2.09
N ASN A 53 3.04 -6.27 -0.85
CA ASN A 53 4.31 -5.77 -0.34
C ASN A 53 5.36 -6.88 -0.11
N GLY A 54 4.97 -8.04 0.43
CA GLY A 54 5.86 -9.19 0.57
C GLY A 54 6.39 -9.69 -0.78
N LEU A 55 5.53 -9.71 -1.81
CA LEU A 55 5.95 -10.08 -3.17
C LEU A 55 6.88 -9.03 -3.80
N VAL A 56 6.65 -7.74 -3.57
CA VAL A 56 7.57 -6.68 -3.97
C VAL A 56 8.93 -6.89 -3.29
N ALA A 57 8.95 -7.04 -1.96
CA ALA A 57 10.20 -7.25 -1.21
C ALA A 57 10.97 -8.46 -1.74
N ALA A 58 10.26 -9.58 -1.94
CA ALA A 58 10.84 -10.80 -2.48
C ALA A 58 11.47 -10.59 -3.87
N ALA A 59 10.78 -9.87 -4.77
CA ALA A 59 11.29 -9.61 -6.11
C ALA A 59 12.57 -8.76 -6.10
N TYR A 60 12.62 -7.69 -5.30
CA TYR A 60 13.80 -6.84 -5.21
C TYR A 60 15.00 -7.56 -4.56
N LEU A 61 14.77 -8.35 -3.52
CA LEU A 61 15.82 -9.11 -2.83
C LEU A 61 16.37 -10.24 -3.69
N ALA A 62 15.50 -10.98 -4.39
CA ALA A 62 15.93 -12.01 -5.33
C ALA A 62 16.70 -11.40 -6.51
N ARG A 63 16.25 -10.24 -7.02
CA ARG A 63 16.97 -9.50 -8.08
C ARG A 63 18.38 -9.07 -7.64
N ALA A 64 18.57 -8.82 -6.35
CA ALA A 64 19.87 -8.50 -5.76
C ALA A 64 20.72 -9.76 -5.43
N GLY A 65 20.24 -10.97 -5.71
CA GLY A 65 20.99 -12.21 -5.59
C GLY A 65 20.85 -12.94 -4.25
N LEU A 66 19.92 -12.54 -3.38
CA LEU A 66 19.64 -13.25 -2.13
C LEU A 66 18.79 -14.51 -2.39
N GLN A 67 18.93 -15.53 -1.54
CA GLN A 67 18.11 -16.74 -1.61
C GLN A 67 16.78 -16.51 -0.90
N VAL A 68 15.75 -16.13 -1.66
CA VAL A 68 14.45 -15.75 -1.09
C VAL A 68 13.44 -16.89 -1.15
N THR A 69 12.78 -17.19 -0.04
CA THR A 69 11.59 -18.05 0.02
C THR A 69 10.42 -17.29 0.63
N VAL A 70 9.32 -17.16 -0.12
CA VAL A 70 8.04 -16.63 0.36
C VAL A 70 7.19 -17.79 0.89
N LEU A 71 6.67 -17.65 2.10
CA LEU A 71 5.78 -18.61 2.74
C LEU A 71 4.38 -18.01 2.86
N GLU A 72 3.40 -18.64 2.21
CA GLU A 72 2.00 -18.23 2.22
C GLU A 72 1.16 -19.29 2.92
N ARG A 73 0.36 -18.89 3.90
CA ARG A 73 -0.49 -19.80 4.67
C ARG A 73 -1.65 -20.34 3.84
N ASP A 74 -2.18 -19.54 2.92
CA ASP A 74 -3.27 -19.94 2.05
C ASP A 74 -2.76 -20.75 0.85
N THR A 75 -3.66 -21.48 0.19
CA THR A 75 -3.43 -22.17 -1.08
C THR A 75 -3.22 -21.20 -2.26
N GLU A 76 -3.70 -19.96 -2.13
CA GLU A 76 -3.60 -18.89 -3.13
C GLU A 76 -2.79 -17.70 -2.62
N ILE A 77 -2.06 -17.04 -3.52
CA ILE A 77 -1.26 -15.85 -3.19
C ILE A 77 -2.11 -14.55 -3.16
N GLY A 78 -1.48 -13.45 -2.73
CA GLY A 78 -1.95 -12.09 -2.98
C GLY A 78 -2.58 -11.36 -1.79
N GLY A 79 -2.92 -12.08 -0.71
CA GLY A 79 -3.55 -11.49 0.49
C GLY A 79 -4.78 -10.64 0.14
N ALA A 80 -4.85 -9.41 0.66
CA ALA A 80 -5.93 -8.46 0.36
C ALA A 80 -5.95 -7.93 -1.10
N CYS A 81 -4.98 -8.29 -1.93
CA CYS A 81 -4.90 -7.92 -3.34
C CYS A 81 -5.11 -9.18 -4.21
N ARG A 82 -6.29 -9.79 -4.09
CA ARG A 82 -6.66 -11.06 -4.71
C ARG A 82 -7.92 -10.94 -5.57
N THR A 83 -7.92 -11.65 -6.70
CA THR A 83 -9.13 -11.93 -7.50
C THR A 83 -9.58 -13.36 -7.21
N SER A 84 -10.75 -13.52 -6.57
CA SER A 84 -11.34 -14.83 -6.29
C SER A 84 -12.74 -14.95 -6.91
N GLU A 85 -13.30 -16.15 -6.88
CA GLU A 85 -14.69 -16.37 -7.26
C GLU A 85 -15.63 -15.90 -6.14
N ILE A 86 -16.23 -14.73 -6.33
CA ILE A 86 -17.09 -14.10 -5.32
C ILE A 86 -18.49 -14.68 -5.37
N PHE A 87 -19.00 -15.01 -6.57
CA PHE A 87 -20.25 -15.72 -6.81
C PHE A 87 -20.01 -16.82 -7.84
N PRO A 88 -20.86 -17.87 -7.92
CA PRO A 88 -20.68 -18.94 -8.92
C PRO A 88 -20.52 -18.38 -10.34
N GLY A 89 -19.37 -18.65 -10.96
CA GLY A 89 -19.02 -18.20 -12.31
C GLY A 89 -18.65 -16.71 -12.43
N VAL A 90 -18.51 -15.97 -11.32
CA VAL A 90 -18.18 -14.54 -11.32
C VAL A 90 -16.95 -14.29 -10.44
N ARG A 91 -15.84 -13.93 -11.10
CA ARG A 91 -14.59 -13.58 -10.44
C ARG A 91 -14.43 -12.08 -10.32
N GLY A 92 -13.88 -11.63 -9.21
CA GLY A 92 -13.62 -10.21 -8.98
C GLY A 92 -12.65 -9.99 -7.83
N SER A 93 -12.22 -8.74 -7.68
CA SER A 93 -11.38 -8.32 -6.56
C SER A 93 -12.18 -8.44 -5.25
N THR A 94 -11.72 -9.29 -4.33
CA THR A 94 -12.49 -9.68 -3.13
C THR A 94 -12.33 -8.72 -1.95
N TYR A 95 -11.24 -7.97 -1.92
CA TYR A 95 -10.95 -7.04 -0.83
C TYR A 95 -10.65 -5.66 -1.42
N SER A 96 -9.39 -5.36 -1.73
CA SER A 96 -9.08 -4.13 -2.47
C SER A 96 -9.56 -4.26 -3.91
N SER A 97 -10.39 -3.33 -4.39
CA SER A 97 -11.00 -3.33 -5.73
C SER A 97 -10.57 -2.18 -6.64
N THR A 98 -9.93 -1.15 -6.08
CA THR A 98 -9.37 -0.01 -6.83
C THR A 98 -7.86 0.15 -6.61
N LEU A 99 -7.15 0.48 -7.70
CA LEU A 99 -5.72 0.78 -7.70
C LEU A 99 -5.52 2.29 -7.90
N TRP A 100 -4.82 2.94 -6.97
CA TRP A 100 -4.55 4.38 -7.07
C TRP A 100 -3.16 4.79 -6.56
N ALA A 101 -2.57 3.99 -5.67
CA ALA A 101 -1.32 4.30 -4.97
C ALA A 101 -0.08 3.55 -5.48
N PHE A 102 -0.23 2.58 -6.39
CA PHE A 102 0.87 1.67 -6.72
C PHE A 102 2.02 2.38 -7.43
N GLU A 103 3.22 2.23 -6.89
CA GLU A 103 4.37 3.07 -7.24
C GLU A 103 4.86 2.83 -8.68
N PRO A 104 4.91 3.87 -9.54
CA PRO A 104 5.37 3.74 -10.92
C PRO A 104 6.78 3.14 -11.04
N LYS A 105 7.68 3.50 -10.11
CA LYS A 105 9.03 2.92 -10.05
C LYS A 105 9.00 1.39 -9.94
N ILE A 106 8.07 0.83 -9.16
CA ILE A 106 7.95 -0.63 -8.98
C ILE A 106 7.36 -1.28 -10.23
N ILE A 107 6.40 -0.60 -10.88
CA ILE A 107 5.83 -1.04 -12.17
C ILE A 107 6.93 -1.20 -13.21
N ASP A 108 7.82 -0.20 -13.29
CA ASP A 108 8.91 -0.17 -14.26
C ASP A 108 10.05 -1.14 -13.89
N ASP A 109 10.51 -1.11 -12.63
CA ASP A 109 11.61 -1.96 -12.15
C ASP A 109 11.33 -3.46 -12.28
N LEU A 110 10.05 -3.88 -12.14
CA LEU A 110 9.61 -5.28 -12.18
C LEU A 110 8.89 -5.66 -13.50
N ASP A 111 8.87 -4.74 -14.46
CA ASP A 111 8.28 -4.93 -15.79
C ASP A 111 6.81 -5.37 -15.78
N LEU A 112 6.01 -4.86 -14.83
CA LEU A 112 4.64 -5.35 -14.59
C LEU A 112 3.72 -5.15 -15.81
N ARG A 113 3.95 -4.11 -16.61
CA ARG A 113 3.22 -3.91 -17.88
C ARG A 113 3.51 -4.99 -18.92
N ARG A 114 4.75 -5.48 -18.99
CA ARG A 114 5.12 -6.61 -19.87
C ARG A 114 4.55 -7.93 -19.37
N ARG A 115 4.31 -8.03 -18.05
CA ARG A 115 3.63 -9.16 -17.38
C ARG A 115 2.10 -9.06 -17.41
N GLY A 116 1.55 -8.18 -18.24
CA GLY A 116 0.11 -8.11 -18.49
C GLY A 116 -0.70 -7.27 -17.49
N VAL A 117 -0.06 -6.51 -16.59
CA VAL A 117 -0.78 -5.55 -15.74
C VAL A 117 -1.25 -4.37 -16.61
N ARG A 118 -2.56 -4.26 -16.74
CA ARG A 118 -3.29 -3.21 -17.45
C ARG A 118 -4.39 -2.67 -16.54
N TRP A 119 -4.77 -1.42 -16.73
CA TRP A 119 -5.83 -0.79 -15.94
C TRP A 119 -6.58 0.27 -16.73
N SER A 120 -7.83 0.49 -16.32
CA SER A 120 -8.74 1.48 -16.85
C SER A 120 -8.99 2.54 -15.78
N MET A 121 -8.77 3.82 -16.11
CA MET A 121 -9.00 4.92 -15.18
C MET A 121 -10.50 5.11 -14.93
N ILE A 122 -10.85 5.32 -13.67
CA ILE A 122 -12.20 5.69 -13.25
C ILE A 122 -12.35 7.18 -13.46
N ASP A 123 -13.20 7.57 -14.40
CA ASP A 123 -13.58 8.96 -14.66
C ASP A 123 -15.01 9.01 -15.24
N PRO A 124 -15.94 9.75 -14.61
CA PRO A 124 -15.79 10.51 -13.37
C PRO A 124 -16.04 9.66 -12.11
N THR A 125 -15.81 10.27 -10.95
CA THR A 125 -16.45 9.82 -9.70
C THR A 125 -17.71 10.62 -9.42
N ILE A 126 -18.71 10.00 -8.80
CA ILE A 126 -19.99 10.64 -8.47
C ILE A 126 -20.14 10.66 -6.96
N HIS A 127 -20.55 11.79 -6.38
CA HIS A 127 -20.80 11.92 -4.96
C HIS A 127 -22.27 12.27 -4.72
N SER A 128 -23.06 11.33 -4.24
CA SER A 128 -24.45 11.53 -3.87
C SER A 128 -24.53 12.21 -2.50
N VAL A 129 -25.06 13.44 -2.48
CA VAL A 129 -25.10 14.33 -1.29
C VAL A 129 -26.49 14.36 -0.63
N GLY A 130 -27.44 13.56 -1.11
CA GLY A 130 -28.81 13.48 -0.61
C GLY A 130 -29.78 12.95 -1.66
N ALA A 131 -31.07 12.86 -1.31
CA ALA A 131 -32.12 12.38 -2.20
C ALA A 131 -32.23 13.29 -3.44
N GLY A 132 -31.84 12.74 -4.60
CA GLY A 132 -31.99 13.39 -5.90
C GLY A 132 -30.84 14.30 -6.34
N GLU A 133 -29.77 14.44 -5.55
CA GLU A 133 -28.68 15.36 -5.88
C GLU A 133 -27.30 14.72 -5.75
N ALA A 134 -26.43 15.00 -6.72
CA ALA A 134 -25.05 14.56 -6.73
C ALA A 134 -24.10 15.60 -7.33
N VAL A 135 -22.84 15.54 -6.88
CA VAL A 135 -21.69 16.25 -7.48
C VAL A 135 -20.92 15.26 -8.33
N VAL A 136 -20.68 15.58 -9.61
CA VAL A 136 -19.84 14.76 -10.49
C VAL A 136 -18.44 15.35 -10.52
N ASN A 137 -17.45 14.58 -10.10
CA ASN A 137 -16.05 14.98 -10.09
C ASN A 137 -15.31 14.33 -11.26
N TRP A 138 -14.93 15.17 -12.22
CA TRP A 138 -14.19 14.79 -13.41
C TRP A 138 -12.70 15.01 -13.21
N SER A 139 -11.90 14.21 -13.91
CA SER A 139 -10.46 14.44 -14.07
C SER A 139 -10.18 15.76 -14.81
N ASP A 140 -11.12 16.20 -15.64
CA ASP A 140 -11.15 17.56 -16.20
C ASP A 140 -11.70 18.55 -15.17
N ARG A 141 -10.79 19.36 -14.62
CA ARG A 141 -11.12 20.40 -13.63
C ARG A 141 -12.17 21.39 -14.10
N GLN A 142 -12.22 21.76 -15.39
CA GLN A 142 -13.22 22.71 -15.88
C GLN A 142 -14.62 22.09 -15.86
N ARG A 143 -14.74 20.78 -16.11
CA ARG A 143 -16.01 20.06 -15.99
C ARG A 143 -16.44 19.99 -14.53
N THR A 144 -15.53 19.66 -13.61
CA THR A 144 -15.82 19.70 -12.16
C THR A 144 -16.26 21.09 -11.70
N ALA A 145 -15.57 22.15 -12.13
CA ALA A 145 -15.98 23.52 -11.79
C ALA A 145 -17.40 23.86 -12.30
N LYS A 146 -17.78 23.39 -13.49
CA LYS A 146 -19.15 23.54 -14.01
C LYS A 146 -20.18 22.77 -13.20
N GLU A 147 -19.84 21.56 -12.72
CA GLU A 147 -20.70 20.78 -11.81
C GLU A 147 -20.91 21.52 -10.48
N ILE A 148 -19.83 22.01 -9.87
CA ILE A 148 -19.90 22.80 -8.63
C ILE A 148 -20.67 24.10 -8.86
N ALA A 149 -20.50 24.78 -9.99
CA ALA A 149 -21.15 26.06 -10.26
C ALA A 149 -22.69 25.97 -10.34
N ARG A 150 -23.25 24.78 -10.62
CA ARG A 150 -24.70 24.53 -10.57
C ARG A 150 -25.24 24.55 -9.13
N ILE A 151 -24.39 24.25 -8.16
CA ILE A 151 -24.70 24.21 -6.73
C ILE A 151 -24.31 25.54 -6.07
N SER A 152 -23.06 25.96 -6.27
CA SER A 152 -22.50 27.21 -5.76
C SER A 152 -21.48 27.78 -6.75
N GLY A 153 -21.85 28.89 -7.39
CA GLY A 153 -20.94 29.62 -8.28
C GLY A 153 -19.71 30.19 -7.56
N ALA A 154 -19.86 30.57 -6.28
CA ALA A 154 -18.76 31.07 -5.47
C ALA A 154 -17.73 29.97 -5.18
N ASP A 155 -18.19 28.77 -4.79
CA ASP A 155 -17.33 27.63 -4.49
C ASP A 155 -16.61 27.13 -5.75
N ALA A 156 -17.26 27.18 -6.92
CA ALA A 156 -16.65 26.81 -8.20
C ALA A 156 -15.41 27.65 -8.54
N LEU A 157 -15.42 28.95 -8.18
CA LEU A 157 -14.28 29.85 -8.40
C LEU A 157 -13.09 29.50 -7.49
N ARG A 158 -13.35 28.85 -6.35
CA ARG A 158 -12.34 28.49 -5.34
C ARG A 158 -11.65 27.14 -5.62
N LEU A 159 -12.21 26.31 -6.52
CA LEU A 159 -11.69 24.97 -6.83
C LEU A 159 -10.21 24.99 -7.24
N GLY A 160 -9.79 25.97 -8.05
CA GLY A 160 -8.40 26.07 -8.49
C GLY A 160 -7.42 26.34 -7.35
N GLU A 161 -7.82 27.11 -6.34
CA GLU A 161 -7.00 27.38 -5.15
C GLU A 161 -6.96 26.16 -4.22
N PHE A 162 -8.08 25.45 -4.09
CA PHE A 162 -8.16 24.18 -3.35
C PHE A 162 -7.22 23.12 -3.94
N ASP A 163 -7.24 22.95 -5.26
CA ASP A 163 -6.33 22.04 -5.96
C ASP A 163 -4.87 22.44 -5.76
N ALA A 164 -4.56 23.74 -5.88
CA ALA A 164 -3.20 24.25 -5.68
C ALA A 164 -2.69 24.01 -4.26
N TYR A 165 -3.54 24.17 -3.24
CA TYR A 165 -3.22 23.87 -1.85
C TYR A 165 -2.80 22.39 -1.69
N TRP A 166 -3.61 21.47 -2.21
CA TRP A 166 -3.32 20.04 -2.10
C TRP A 166 -2.16 19.57 -2.97
N GLN A 167 -1.90 20.22 -4.11
CA GLN A 167 -0.71 19.93 -4.91
C GLN A 167 0.57 20.34 -4.19
N ARG A 168 0.58 21.48 -3.48
CA ARG A 168 1.71 21.88 -2.62
C ARG A 168 1.91 20.89 -1.47
N ALA A 169 0.84 20.53 -0.76
CA ALA A 169 0.90 19.55 0.32
C ALA A 169 1.40 18.17 -0.16
N ARG A 170 0.96 17.74 -1.35
CA ARG A 170 1.44 16.53 -2.01
C ARG A 170 2.93 16.62 -2.34
N ALA A 171 3.39 17.74 -2.93
CA ALA A 171 4.79 17.93 -3.30
C ALA A 171 5.72 17.89 -2.09
N LEU A 172 5.26 18.39 -0.93
CA LEU A 172 6.01 18.36 0.32
C LEU A 172 6.26 16.93 0.85
N LEU A 173 5.29 16.02 0.69
CA LEU A 173 5.35 14.68 1.29
C LEU A 173 5.76 13.57 0.31
N ARG A 174 5.52 13.75 -0.99
CA ARG A 174 5.80 12.76 -2.04
C ARG A 174 7.25 12.23 -2.04
N PRO A 175 8.30 13.05 -1.79
CA PRO A 175 9.69 12.57 -1.80
C PRO A 175 9.98 11.43 -0.83
N PHE A 176 9.17 11.27 0.22
CA PHE A 176 9.40 10.30 1.29
C PHE A 176 8.68 8.96 1.07
N MET A 177 7.90 8.78 0.00
CA MET A 177 7.10 7.55 -0.17
C MET A 177 7.97 6.30 -0.40
N LEU A 178 9.13 6.45 -1.04
CA LEU A 178 10.07 5.37 -1.35
C LEU A 178 11.39 5.49 -0.58
N THR A 179 11.32 5.92 0.68
CA THR A 179 12.49 6.08 1.55
C THR A 179 12.25 5.46 2.94
N ASP A 180 13.31 5.47 3.76
CA ASP A 180 13.13 5.33 5.20
C ASP A 180 12.15 6.39 5.74
N PRO A 181 11.37 6.06 6.77
CA PRO A 181 10.36 6.97 7.27
C PRO A 181 11.01 8.22 7.87
N PRO A 182 10.58 9.42 7.45
CA PRO A 182 11.17 10.65 7.95
C PRO A 182 10.73 10.94 9.40
N SER A 183 11.59 11.57 10.19
CA SER A 183 11.19 12.08 11.51
C SER A 183 10.37 13.37 11.37
N PRO A 184 9.58 13.76 12.38
CA PRO A 184 8.91 15.06 12.40
C PRO A 184 9.88 16.23 12.17
N GLU A 185 11.08 16.17 12.76
CA GLU A 185 12.13 17.17 12.59
C GLU A 185 12.70 17.15 11.16
N GLY A 186 12.86 15.96 10.58
CA GLY A 186 13.29 15.80 9.18
C GLY A 186 12.27 16.37 8.18
N LEU A 187 10.97 16.15 8.42
CA LEU A 187 9.88 16.74 7.63
C LEU A 187 9.86 18.27 7.77
N ALA A 188 9.99 18.76 8.99
CA ALA A 188 10.12 20.20 9.27
C ALA A 188 11.30 20.84 8.53
N ALA A 189 12.48 20.22 8.61
CA ALA A 189 13.68 20.72 7.93
C ALA A 189 13.56 20.66 6.40
N HIS A 190 12.90 19.63 5.87
CA HIS A 190 12.57 19.57 4.45
C HIS A 190 11.60 20.69 4.04
N ALA A 191 10.57 20.93 4.84
CA ALA A 191 9.62 22.02 4.62
C ALA A 191 10.31 23.40 4.64
N ASP A 192 11.26 23.61 5.56
CA ASP A 192 12.10 24.81 5.59
C ASP A 192 12.92 24.96 4.30
N MET A 193 13.55 23.87 3.84
CA MET A 193 14.38 23.84 2.64
C MET A 193 13.60 24.18 1.37
N VAL A 194 12.35 23.71 1.25
CA VAL A 194 11.50 23.97 0.08
C VAL A 194 10.61 25.21 0.24
N GLY A 195 10.73 25.93 1.36
CA GLY A 195 9.99 27.17 1.62
C GLY A 195 8.52 26.99 2.00
N ASP A 196 8.11 25.79 2.41
CA ASP A 196 6.73 25.43 2.79
C ASP A 196 6.58 25.15 4.30
N ARG A 197 7.45 25.74 5.14
CA ARG A 197 7.39 25.60 6.61
C ARG A 197 6.03 25.92 7.20
N ALA A 198 5.41 27.02 6.77
CA ALA A 198 4.08 27.42 7.23
C ALA A 198 3.01 26.40 6.84
N LEU A 199 3.11 25.79 5.65
CA LEU A 199 2.19 24.75 5.21
C LEU A 199 2.36 23.47 6.05
N TRP A 200 3.60 23.09 6.37
CA TRP A 200 3.86 21.96 7.27
C TRP A 200 3.25 22.16 8.66
N GLU A 201 3.48 23.33 9.27
CA GLU A 201 2.90 23.69 10.58
C GLU A 201 1.37 23.69 10.52
N GLU A 202 0.79 24.22 9.45
CA GLU A 202 -0.65 24.19 9.23
C GLU A 202 -1.17 22.74 9.15
N LEU A 203 -0.65 21.91 8.25
CA LEU A 203 -1.12 20.54 8.05
C LEU A 203 -1.11 19.70 9.34
N THR A 204 -0.12 19.93 10.21
CA THR A 204 0.03 19.20 11.48
C THR A 204 -0.90 19.68 12.59
N THR A 205 -1.50 20.86 12.46
CA THR A 205 -2.30 21.51 13.52
C THR A 205 -3.78 21.60 13.20
N ILE A 206 -4.16 21.72 11.92
CA ILE A 206 -5.56 21.89 11.53
C ILE A 206 -6.20 20.58 11.07
N SER A 207 -7.53 20.58 11.05
CA SER A 207 -8.35 19.49 10.56
C SER A 207 -8.62 19.57 9.05
N LEU A 208 -9.04 18.46 8.45
CA LEU A 208 -9.53 18.45 7.06
C LEU A 208 -10.72 19.39 6.90
N SER A 209 -11.66 19.36 7.84
CA SER A 209 -12.85 20.22 7.79
C SER A 209 -12.48 21.70 7.76
N GLU A 210 -11.45 22.12 8.51
CA GLU A 210 -10.97 23.50 8.48
C GLU A 210 -10.35 23.88 7.14
N VAL A 211 -9.58 22.97 6.51
CA VAL A 211 -9.06 23.22 5.16
C VAL A 211 -10.21 23.41 4.20
N CYS A 212 -11.14 22.46 4.13
CA CYS A 212 -12.25 22.52 3.18
C CYS A 212 -13.16 23.74 3.41
N GLY A 213 -13.44 24.11 4.66
CA GLY A 213 -14.24 25.29 5.01
C GLY A 213 -13.61 26.64 4.61
N ARG A 214 -12.29 26.68 4.32
CA ARG A 214 -11.66 27.88 3.74
C ARG A 214 -11.99 28.09 2.27
N PHE A 215 -12.33 27.02 1.55
CA PHE A 215 -12.53 27.06 0.10
C PHE A 215 -14.00 26.94 -0.28
N PHE A 216 -14.78 26.18 0.47
CA PHE A 216 -16.16 25.85 0.12
C PHE A 216 -17.11 26.21 1.26
N THR A 217 -18.24 26.80 0.89
CA THR A 217 -19.26 27.28 1.82
C THR A 217 -20.54 26.45 1.74
N ASP A 218 -20.84 25.84 0.59
CA ASP A 218 -21.97 24.95 0.44
C ASP A 218 -21.65 23.57 1.04
N PRO A 219 -22.46 23.06 1.98
CA PRO A 219 -22.19 21.80 2.67
C PRO A 219 -22.15 20.59 1.71
N ARG A 220 -22.82 20.65 0.56
CA ARG A 220 -22.81 19.58 -0.45
C ARG A 220 -21.48 19.55 -1.19
N VAL A 221 -20.98 20.71 -1.58
CA VAL A 221 -19.64 20.84 -2.21
C VAL A 221 -18.57 20.44 -1.20
N HIS A 222 -18.73 20.86 0.05
CA HIS A 222 -17.85 20.49 1.14
C HIS A 222 -17.75 18.97 1.30
N ALA A 223 -18.89 18.27 1.40
CA ALA A 223 -18.92 16.81 1.51
C ALA A 223 -18.25 16.11 0.31
N ALA A 224 -18.56 16.59 -0.90
CA ALA A 224 -18.01 16.02 -2.13
C ALA A 224 -16.51 16.23 -2.30
N MET A 225 -15.96 17.36 -1.83
CA MET A 225 -14.54 17.69 -1.96
C MET A 225 -13.70 17.22 -0.76
N ALA A 226 -14.33 16.97 0.38
CA ALA A 226 -13.70 16.38 1.56
C ALA A 226 -13.61 14.85 1.44
N THR A 227 -13.06 14.37 0.32
CA THR A 227 -12.81 12.94 0.11
C THR A 227 -11.72 12.47 1.06
N LEU A 228 -12.14 11.88 2.17
CA LEU A 228 -11.27 11.14 3.07
C LEU A 228 -10.85 9.84 2.41
N SER A 229 -9.55 9.72 2.13
CA SER A 229 -8.93 8.41 1.97
C SER A 229 -8.80 7.86 3.39
N ASP A 230 -9.47 6.76 3.74
CA ASP A 230 -9.26 5.88 4.91
C ASP A 230 -9.08 6.48 6.35
N PHE A 231 -9.22 7.79 6.62
CA PHE A 231 -8.63 8.41 7.84
C PHE A 231 -9.59 9.18 8.75
N GLY A 232 -9.76 8.67 9.97
CA GLY A 232 -9.96 9.46 11.19
C GLY A 232 -11.25 10.31 11.28
N PHE A 233 -11.35 11.04 12.38
CA PHE A 233 -12.43 11.98 12.63
C PHE A 233 -12.18 13.32 11.90
N PRO A 234 -13.02 13.77 10.95
CA PRO A 234 -12.71 14.90 10.04
C PRO A 234 -12.35 16.24 10.70
N TRP A 235 -12.74 16.45 11.96
CA TRP A 235 -12.48 17.67 12.75
C TRP A 235 -11.30 17.54 13.71
N ALA A 236 -10.69 16.36 13.83
CA ALA A 236 -9.52 16.21 14.67
C ALA A 236 -8.33 16.96 14.06
N ALA A 237 -7.57 17.65 14.90
CA ALA A 237 -6.31 18.28 14.52
C ALA A 237 -5.36 17.26 13.86
N GLY A 238 -4.68 17.68 12.79
CA GLY A 238 -3.76 16.83 12.04
C GLY A 238 -4.42 15.94 10.99
N THR A 239 -5.75 15.94 10.84
CA THR A 239 -6.40 15.22 9.72
C THR A 239 -6.14 15.86 8.36
N ALA A 240 -5.74 17.13 8.31
CA ALA A 240 -5.21 17.73 7.10
C ALA A 240 -3.89 17.06 6.65
N LEU A 241 -2.98 16.77 7.60
CA LEU A 241 -1.76 15.98 7.34
C LEU A 241 -2.07 14.57 6.84
N LEU A 242 -3.06 13.87 7.42
CA LEU A 242 -3.47 12.54 6.95
C LEU A 242 -3.94 12.60 5.49
N THR A 243 -4.72 13.61 5.15
CA THR A 243 -5.21 13.84 3.79
C THR A 243 -4.08 14.18 2.82
N ALA A 244 -3.14 15.04 3.22
CA ALA A 244 -1.94 15.35 2.44
C ALA A 244 -1.10 14.10 2.19
N HIS A 245 -0.94 13.26 3.22
CA HIS A 245 -0.23 12.00 3.16
C HIS A 245 -0.93 11.00 2.20
N GLY A 246 -2.25 10.85 2.28
CA GLY A 246 -3.04 10.07 1.31
C GLY A 246 -2.81 10.55 -0.13
N ARG A 247 -2.89 11.87 -0.37
CA ARG A 247 -2.62 12.47 -1.69
C ARG A 247 -1.17 12.30 -2.16
N ALA A 248 -0.21 12.22 -1.24
CA ALA A 248 1.19 11.93 -1.54
C ALA A 248 1.42 10.48 -2.01
N LYS A 249 0.64 9.52 -1.47
CA LYS A 249 0.62 8.13 -1.95
C LYS A 249 0.00 8.00 -3.34
N ALA A 250 -0.91 8.90 -3.72
CA ALA A 250 -1.58 8.85 -5.02
C ALA A 250 -0.58 9.10 -6.17
N SER A 251 -0.37 8.06 -6.98
CA SER A 251 0.74 7.99 -7.94
C SER A 251 0.30 7.64 -9.37
N LEU A 252 -0.94 7.17 -9.55
CA LEU A 252 -1.50 6.81 -10.87
C LEU A 252 -2.32 7.93 -11.54
N GLY A 253 -2.45 9.09 -10.90
CA GLY A 253 -3.23 10.21 -11.42
C GLY A 253 -4.75 10.08 -11.23
N GLY A 254 -5.22 9.03 -10.56
CA GLY A 254 -6.62 8.78 -10.24
C GLY A 254 -6.83 7.34 -9.75
N ALA A 255 -8.08 6.98 -9.47
CA ALA A 255 -8.45 5.60 -9.19
C ALA A 255 -8.58 4.80 -10.49
N ALA A 256 -8.22 3.53 -10.47
CA ALA A 256 -8.27 2.66 -11.63
C ALA A 256 -8.75 1.25 -11.28
N VAL A 257 -9.37 0.59 -12.26
CA VAL A 257 -9.73 -0.83 -12.23
C VAL A 257 -8.65 -1.60 -12.98
N ILE A 258 -8.05 -2.62 -12.35
CA ILE A 258 -7.13 -3.53 -13.03
C ILE A 258 -7.94 -4.49 -13.90
N GLU A 259 -7.55 -4.63 -15.17
CA GLU A 259 -8.15 -5.61 -16.09
C GLU A 259 -7.89 -7.04 -15.57
N GLY A 260 -8.94 -7.84 -15.38
CA GLY A 260 -8.89 -9.16 -14.74
C GLY A 260 -8.89 -9.13 -13.21
N GLY A 261 -9.05 -7.95 -12.60
CA GLY A 261 -9.09 -7.74 -11.15
C GLY A 261 -7.71 -7.67 -10.48
N MET A 262 -7.71 -7.32 -9.20
CA MET A 262 -6.51 -6.98 -8.43
C MET A 262 -5.51 -8.14 -8.29
N GLY A 263 -5.97 -9.39 -8.38
CA GLY A 263 -5.09 -10.57 -8.40
C GLY A 263 -4.09 -10.57 -9.56
N LYS A 264 -4.37 -9.90 -10.68
CA LYS A 264 -3.40 -9.79 -11.79
C LYS A 264 -2.13 -9.05 -11.37
N LEU A 265 -2.23 -8.07 -10.47
CA LEU A 265 -1.07 -7.36 -9.95
C LEU A 265 -0.20 -8.29 -9.11
N THR A 266 -0.78 -9.04 -8.17
CA THR A 266 -0.03 -9.95 -7.30
C THR A 266 0.52 -11.16 -8.06
N THR A 267 -0.19 -11.69 -9.06
CA THR A 267 0.36 -12.69 -9.99
C THR A 267 1.59 -12.14 -10.73
N ALA A 268 1.53 -10.94 -11.31
CA ALA A 268 2.66 -10.35 -12.01
C ALA A 268 3.86 -10.08 -11.09
N LEU A 269 3.61 -9.67 -9.83
CA LEU A 269 4.66 -9.51 -8.82
C LEU A 269 5.32 -10.86 -8.46
N ALA A 270 4.52 -11.92 -8.27
CA ALA A 270 5.03 -13.26 -8.03
C ALA A 270 5.86 -13.77 -9.23
N GLU A 271 5.41 -13.56 -10.46
CA GLU A 271 6.17 -13.88 -11.67
C GLU A 271 7.49 -13.12 -11.74
N ALA A 272 7.53 -11.86 -11.30
CA ALA A 272 8.77 -11.08 -11.22
C ALA A 272 9.73 -11.67 -10.17
N ALA A 273 9.22 -12.04 -8.99
CA ALA A 273 10.03 -12.68 -7.96
C ALA A 273 10.60 -14.04 -8.40
N LEU A 274 9.77 -14.89 -8.99
CA LEU A 274 10.17 -16.18 -9.55
C LEU A 274 11.20 -16.03 -10.67
N HIS A 275 11.02 -15.04 -11.55
CA HIS A 275 11.96 -14.74 -12.63
C HIS A 275 13.36 -14.39 -12.09
N HIS A 276 13.42 -13.73 -10.93
CA HIS A 276 14.68 -13.41 -10.24
C HIS A 276 15.19 -14.52 -9.31
N GLY A 277 14.55 -15.70 -9.28
CA GLY A 277 15.02 -16.87 -8.54
C GLY A 277 14.47 -17.02 -7.13
N ALA A 278 13.46 -16.24 -6.73
CA ALA A 278 12.73 -16.52 -5.49
C ALA A 278 11.95 -17.84 -5.58
N ALA A 279 11.70 -18.47 -4.44
CA ALA A 279 10.73 -19.56 -4.30
C ALA A 279 9.47 -19.04 -3.60
N ILE A 280 8.29 -19.53 -3.99
CA ILE A 280 7.01 -19.23 -3.33
C ILE A 280 6.35 -20.55 -2.95
N ARG A 281 6.01 -20.71 -1.67
CA ARG A 281 5.39 -21.93 -1.13
C ARG A 281 4.06 -21.55 -0.47
N THR A 282 2.96 -21.97 -1.09
CA THR A 282 1.60 -21.84 -0.55
C THR A 282 1.26 -23.01 0.38
N ALA A 283 0.16 -22.89 1.14
CA ALA A 283 -0.24 -23.84 2.18
C ALA A 283 0.90 -24.14 3.19
N LYS A 284 1.67 -23.09 3.53
CA LYS A 284 2.76 -23.12 4.50
C LYS A 284 2.57 -22.01 5.50
N CYS A 285 1.79 -22.30 6.55
CA CYS A 285 1.57 -21.38 7.64
C CYS A 285 2.81 -21.35 8.53
N VAL A 286 3.38 -20.16 8.75
CA VAL A 286 4.43 -19.97 9.76
C VAL A 286 3.77 -19.85 11.12
N ASP A 287 4.11 -20.76 12.03
CA ASP A 287 3.64 -20.76 13.42
C ASP A 287 4.57 -19.92 14.31
N ARG A 288 5.90 -20.05 14.11
CA ARG A 288 6.90 -19.32 14.90
C ARG A 288 8.03 -18.75 14.05
N ILE A 289 8.51 -17.58 14.45
CA ILE A 289 9.82 -17.05 14.09
C ILE A 289 10.79 -17.49 15.19
N LEU A 290 11.90 -18.12 14.80
CA LEU A 290 12.84 -18.73 15.72
C LEU A 290 13.99 -17.77 15.96
N VAL A 291 14.07 -17.28 17.19
CA VAL A 291 15.09 -16.34 17.67
C VAL A 291 16.09 -17.11 18.53
N ASP A 292 17.34 -16.67 18.54
CA ASP A 292 18.33 -17.17 19.48
C ASP A 292 18.23 -16.32 20.75
N GLY A 293 17.86 -16.95 21.89
CA GLY A 293 17.65 -16.26 23.16
C GLY A 293 18.92 -15.77 23.85
N SER A 294 20.10 -15.91 23.23
CA SER A 294 21.32 -15.25 23.71
C SER A 294 21.29 -13.75 23.41
N ASP A 295 21.81 -12.95 24.34
CA ASP A 295 21.73 -11.49 24.29
C ASP A 295 22.39 -10.94 23.01
N GLY A 296 21.61 -10.26 22.17
CA GLY A 296 22.05 -9.73 20.88
C GLY A 296 22.02 -10.71 19.70
N ALA A 297 21.53 -11.94 19.88
CA ALA A 297 21.37 -12.89 18.79
C ALA A 297 20.03 -12.68 18.05
N GLY A 298 20.06 -12.93 16.74
CA GLY A 298 18.95 -12.63 15.84
C GLY A 298 18.09 -13.83 15.52
N VAL A 299 17.26 -13.67 14.49
CA VAL A 299 16.52 -14.78 13.89
C VAL A 299 17.47 -15.79 13.23
N TRP A 300 17.19 -17.08 13.40
CA TRP A 300 17.89 -18.18 12.73
C TRP A 300 16.99 -19.09 11.89
N GLY A 301 15.67 -18.88 11.95
CA GLY A 301 14.72 -19.70 11.22
C GLY A 301 13.26 -19.33 11.44
N VAL A 302 12.39 -20.11 10.81
CA VAL A 302 10.95 -20.14 11.10
C VAL A 302 10.48 -21.58 11.28
N ARG A 303 9.46 -21.80 12.11
CA ARG A 303 8.75 -23.06 12.25
C ARG A 303 7.36 -22.96 11.63
N LEU A 304 6.99 -23.98 10.88
CA LEU A 304 5.65 -24.09 10.27
C LEU A 304 4.66 -24.77 11.22
N ASP A 305 3.38 -24.66 10.92
CA ASP A 305 2.29 -25.31 11.66
C ASP A 305 2.36 -26.84 11.66
N ASP A 306 2.99 -27.45 10.65
CA ASP A 306 3.32 -28.88 10.60
C ASP A 306 4.54 -29.27 11.46
N GLY A 307 5.14 -28.31 12.17
CA GLY A 307 6.30 -28.48 13.04
C GLY A 307 7.65 -28.49 12.31
N SER A 308 7.67 -28.45 10.98
CA SER A 308 8.93 -28.38 10.23
C SER A 308 9.61 -27.02 10.37
N GLU A 309 10.95 -27.01 10.38
CA GLU A 309 11.74 -25.79 10.53
C GLU A 309 12.48 -25.45 9.24
N ILE A 310 12.50 -24.16 8.89
CA ILE A 310 13.24 -23.61 7.76
C ILE A 310 14.27 -22.65 8.31
N ARG A 311 15.56 -23.03 8.19
CA ARG A 311 16.67 -22.15 8.58
C ARG A 311 16.85 -21.01 7.59
N CYS A 312 17.06 -19.81 8.11
CA CYS A 312 17.33 -18.61 7.33
C CYS A 312 18.18 -17.64 8.15
N ASP A 313 18.71 -16.63 7.46
CA ASP A 313 19.61 -15.63 8.05
C ASP A 313 18.87 -14.29 8.26
N VAL A 314 17.74 -14.09 7.57
CA VAL A 314 16.85 -12.93 7.65
C VAL A 314 15.39 -13.36 7.53
N VAL A 315 14.51 -12.78 8.35
CA VAL A 315 13.06 -12.89 8.19
C VAL A 315 12.45 -11.51 7.92
N ILE A 316 11.57 -11.44 6.94
CA ILE A 316 10.76 -10.26 6.64
C ILE A 316 9.30 -10.63 6.79
N SER A 317 8.62 -10.06 7.78
CA SER A 317 7.19 -10.27 7.99
C SER A 317 6.37 -9.27 7.18
N ASN A 318 5.50 -9.79 6.32
CA ASN A 318 4.46 -9.00 5.65
C ASN A 318 3.14 -9.02 6.44
N ALA A 319 3.06 -9.74 7.56
CA ALA A 319 1.93 -9.67 8.48
C ALA A 319 1.89 -8.30 9.20
N ASP A 320 0.79 -8.01 9.88
CA ASP A 320 0.73 -6.82 10.72
C ASP A 320 1.70 -6.91 11.93
N PRO A 321 2.10 -5.75 12.51
CA PRO A 321 3.04 -5.73 13.63
C PRO A 321 2.54 -6.51 14.86
N LYS A 322 1.23 -6.50 15.14
CA LYS A 322 0.63 -7.22 16.27
C LYS A 322 0.69 -8.73 16.05
N THR A 323 0.31 -9.22 14.87
CA THR A 323 0.47 -10.64 14.51
C THR A 323 1.93 -11.04 14.56
N THR A 324 2.84 -10.24 13.98
CA THR A 324 4.27 -10.59 13.96
C THR A 324 4.83 -10.74 15.37
N MET A 325 4.59 -9.77 16.25
CA MET A 325 5.20 -9.77 17.59
C MET A 325 4.42 -10.59 18.60
N SER A 326 3.10 -10.47 18.65
CA SER A 326 2.29 -11.12 19.67
C SER A 326 1.89 -12.56 19.32
N ARG A 327 1.98 -12.97 18.04
CA ARG A 327 1.61 -14.34 17.60
C ARG A 327 2.79 -15.15 17.08
N LEU A 328 3.69 -14.57 16.29
CA LEU A 328 4.77 -15.34 15.66
C LEU A 328 6.05 -15.43 16.51
N ILE A 329 6.24 -14.55 17.49
CA ILE A 329 7.39 -14.57 18.41
C ILE A 329 6.96 -15.22 19.72
N ASP A 330 7.83 -16.04 20.30
CA ASP A 330 7.61 -16.54 21.67
C ASP A 330 7.80 -15.38 22.66
N ALA A 331 6.91 -15.27 23.65
CA ALA A 331 6.98 -14.18 24.61
C ALA A 331 8.29 -14.18 25.42
N ALA A 332 8.94 -15.34 25.58
CA ALA A 332 10.24 -15.44 26.23
C ALA A 332 11.40 -14.90 25.37
N ASP A 333 11.23 -14.85 24.05
CA ASP A 333 12.24 -14.39 23.09
C ASP A 333 12.04 -12.92 22.70
N ALA A 334 10.91 -12.31 23.08
CA ALA A 334 10.62 -10.92 22.80
C ALA A 334 11.40 -10.00 23.75
N PRO A 335 12.06 -8.93 23.25
CA PRO A 335 12.70 -7.95 24.12
C PRO A 335 11.71 -7.29 25.09
N ASP A 336 12.20 -6.94 26.27
CA ASP A 336 11.38 -6.36 27.35
C ASP A 336 10.53 -5.18 26.87
N GLY A 337 9.23 -5.23 27.21
CA GLY A 337 8.27 -4.16 26.90
C GLY A 337 7.74 -4.13 25.47
N VAL A 338 8.41 -4.77 24.49
CA VAL A 338 8.05 -4.71 23.07
C VAL A 338 6.63 -5.22 22.82
N LEU A 339 6.24 -6.34 23.41
CA LEU A 339 4.90 -6.90 23.24
C LEU A 339 3.82 -5.95 23.78
N ALA A 340 4.08 -5.30 24.92
CA ALA A 340 3.15 -4.34 25.51
C ALA A 340 3.05 -3.05 24.67
N ASP A 341 4.15 -2.60 24.06
CA ASP A 341 4.14 -1.46 23.14
C ASP A 341 3.35 -1.76 21.86
N VAL A 342 3.53 -2.95 21.29
CA VAL A 342 2.84 -3.38 20.08
C VAL A 342 1.34 -3.56 20.33
N GLU A 343 0.95 -4.11 21.49
CA GLU A 343 -0.45 -4.26 21.87
C GLU A 343 -1.18 -2.91 21.96
N ARG A 344 -0.46 -1.85 22.38
CA ARG A 344 -0.98 -0.47 22.46
C ARG A 344 -1.18 0.21 21.11
N LEU A 345 -0.71 -0.37 20.00
CA LEU A 345 -0.93 0.20 18.67
C LEU A 345 -2.43 0.30 18.40
N GLN A 346 -2.85 1.45 17.90
CA GLN A 346 -4.24 1.77 17.62
C GLN A 346 -4.71 1.04 16.35
N THR A 347 -5.85 0.39 16.49
CA THR A 347 -6.60 -0.35 15.46
C THR A 347 -8.10 -0.05 15.66
N SER A 348 -8.42 1.22 15.89
CA SER A 348 -9.71 1.70 16.43
C SER A 348 -10.89 1.53 15.48
N VAL A 349 -10.66 1.52 14.16
CA VAL A 349 -11.71 1.32 13.16
C VAL A 349 -11.29 0.32 12.09
N SER A 350 -12.29 -0.31 11.51
CA SER A 350 -12.18 -1.28 10.44
C SER A 350 -13.18 -0.93 9.32
N THR A 351 -13.33 -1.81 8.34
CA THR A 351 -14.20 -1.59 7.18
C THR A 351 -15.01 -2.83 6.84
N LEU A 352 -16.12 -2.64 6.12
CA LEU A 352 -16.88 -3.74 5.51
C LEU A 352 -16.73 -3.69 3.99
N THR A 353 -16.95 -4.83 3.35
CA THR A 353 -17.14 -4.87 1.89
C THR A 353 -18.37 -5.71 1.57
N LEU A 354 -19.39 -5.09 0.99
CA LEU A 354 -20.58 -5.79 0.50
C LEU A 354 -20.46 -5.99 -1.01
N HIS A 355 -20.36 -7.24 -1.45
CA HIS A 355 -20.44 -7.57 -2.86
C HIS A 355 -21.88 -7.87 -3.25
N CYS A 356 -22.30 -7.38 -4.40
CA CYS A 356 -23.60 -7.62 -4.99
C CYS A 356 -23.43 -8.13 -6.43
N LEU A 357 -24.09 -9.25 -6.74
CA LEU A 357 -24.25 -9.72 -8.10
C LEU A 357 -25.51 -9.07 -8.69
N LEU A 358 -25.37 -8.40 -9.83
CA LEU A 358 -26.45 -7.64 -10.44
C LEU A 358 -26.78 -8.14 -11.86
N ASP A 359 -28.03 -8.05 -12.27
CA ASP A 359 -28.43 -8.26 -13.66
C ASP A 359 -28.14 -7.07 -14.58
N ARG A 360 -28.10 -5.85 -14.02
CA ARG A 360 -27.78 -4.59 -14.68
C ARG A 360 -27.08 -3.66 -13.68
N PRO A 361 -26.25 -2.70 -14.11
CA PRO A 361 -25.57 -1.78 -13.19
C PRO A 361 -26.58 -0.83 -12.52
N PRO A 362 -26.25 -0.26 -11.33
CA PRO A 362 -27.07 0.75 -10.69
C PRO A 362 -27.29 1.96 -11.60
N SER A 363 -28.49 2.53 -11.54
CA SER A 363 -28.87 3.69 -12.34
C SER A 363 -28.65 4.99 -11.58
N VAL A 364 -27.97 5.95 -12.21
CA VAL A 364 -27.78 7.31 -11.67
C VAL A 364 -28.90 8.26 -12.09
N ASN A 365 -29.94 7.78 -12.75
CA ASN A 365 -31.01 8.61 -13.30
C ASN A 365 -31.76 9.40 -12.22
N ALA A 366 -31.83 8.87 -11.01
CA ALA A 366 -32.50 9.51 -9.88
C ALA A 366 -31.71 10.69 -9.29
N ILE A 367 -30.39 10.74 -9.50
CA ILE A 367 -29.49 11.74 -8.90
C ILE A 367 -28.81 12.65 -9.92
N LEU A 368 -28.95 12.36 -11.22
CA LEU A 368 -28.36 13.12 -12.31
C LEU A 368 -29.35 13.29 -13.47
N GLU A 369 -29.47 14.55 -13.92
CA GLU A 369 -30.18 14.92 -15.15
C GLU A 369 -29.49 14.32 -16.40
N PRO A 370 -30.24 14.06 -17.49
CA PRO A 370 -29.71 13.38 -18.69
C PRO A 370 -28.42 13.98 -19.26
N ASP A 371 -28.25 15.30 -19.24
CA ASP A 371 -27.06 16.01 -19.76
C ASP A 371 -25.82 15.88 -18.85
N ARG A 372 -26.00 15.41 -17.61
CA ARG A 372 -24.94 15.25 -16.61
C ARG A 372 -24.48 13.80 -16.44
N ARG A 373 -25.18 12.84 -17.04
CA ARG A 373 -24.92 11.41 -16.86
C ARG A 373 -23.63 11.02 -17.58
N PRO A 374 -22.64 10.43 -16.89
CA PRO A 374 -21.46 9.89 -17.56
C PRO A 374 -21.79 8.57 -18.27
N ASP A 375 -21.00 8.23 -19.28
CA ASP A 375 -21.10 6.94 -19.98
C ASP A 375 -20.85 5.74 -19.04
N ARG A 376 -20.02 5.94 -18.00
CA ARG A 376 -19.62 4.89 -17.06
C ARG A 376 -19.74 5.39 -15.60
N PRO A 377 -20.93 5.30 -14.97
CA PRO A 377 -21.12 5.69 -13.57
C PRO A 377 -20.62 4.63 -12.58
N GLY A 378 -19.40 4.12 -12.77
CA GLY A 378 -18.92 2.95 -12.02
C GLY A 378 -18.26 3.23 -10.68
N TYR A 379 -18.23 4.48 -10.22
CA TYR A 379 -17.74 4.85 -8.89
C TYR A 379 -18.63 5.92 -8.27
N ILE A 380 -19.40 5.53 -7.25
CA ILE A 380 -20.38 6.40 -6.58
C ILE A 380 -20.09 6.39 -5.08
N THR A 381 -19.90 7.57 -4.49
CA THR A 381 -19.83 7.74 -3.04
C THR A 381 -21.17 8.22 -2.52
N ILE A 382 -21.70 7.59 -1.48
CA ILE A 382 -22.87 8.06 -0.74
C ILE A 382 -22.37 8.64 0.58
N ALA A 383 -22.40 9.96 0.68
CA ALA A 383 -22.13 10.72 1.89
C ALA A 383 -22.79 12.09 1.77
N SER A 384 -23.62 12.45 2.75
CA SER A 384 -24.42 13.66 2.68
C SER A 384 -23.73 14.87 3.30
N SER A 385 -22.80 14.65 4.23
CA SER A 385 -22.07 15.73 4.91
C SER A 385 -20.81 15.20 5.58
N LEU A 386 -19.88 16.10 5.93
CA LEU A 386 -18.82 15.74 6.87
C LEU A 386 -19.38 15.24 8.21
N ASP A 387 -20.53 15.74 8.67
CA ASP A 387 -21.11 15.35 9.98
C ASP A 387 -21.48 13.87 9.99
N GLN A 388 -21.82 13.33 8.82
CA GLN A 388 -21.99 11.90 8.65
C GLN A 388 -20.66 11.15 8.86
N TYR A 389 -19.55 11.60 8.28
CA TYR A 389 -18.23 10.98 8.50
C TYR A 389 -17.84 10.99 9.98
N GLY A 390 -18.02 12.13 10.66
CA GLY A 390 -17.69 12.25 12.08
C GLY A 390 -18.52 11.33 12.96
N ARG A 391 -19.83 11.27 12.74
CA ARG A 391 -20.73 10.38 13.49
C ARG A 391 -20.41 8.91 13.23
N ALA A 392 -20.22 8.52 11.96
CA ALA A 392 -19.89 7.15 11.61
C ALA A 392 -18.56 6.70 12.23
N TYR A 393 -17.56 7.58 12.27
CA TYR A 393 -16.28 7.30 12.93
C TYR A 393 -16.46 7.10 14.44
N ALA A 394 -17.16 8.02 15.11
CA ALA A 394 -17.40 7.93 16.56
C ALA A 394 -18.19 6.67 16.94
N GLU A 395 -19.27 6.35 16.21
CA GLU A 395 -20.06 5.14 16.41
C GLU A 395 -19.19 3.88 16.29
N ALA A 396 -18.35 3.80 15.26
CA ALA A 396 -17.44 2.67 15.05
C ALA A 396 -16.39 2.56 16.17
N CYS A 397 -15.78 3.66 16.61
CA CYS A 397 -14.85 3.66 17.75
C CYS A 397 -15.51 3.18 19.05
N ASP A 398 -16.80 3.45 19.25
CA ASP A 398 -17.57 3.00 20.42
C ASP A 398 -18.02 1.52 20.33
N GLY A 399 -17.71 0.85 19.23
CA GLY A 399 -18.06 -0.54 18.95
C GLY A 399 -19.43 -0.72 18.29
N HIS A 400 -20.07 0.35 17.81
CA HIS A 400 -21.37 0.28 17.14
C HIS A 400 -21.21 0.20 15.63
N VAL A 401 -22.07 -0.59 14.96
CA VAL A 401 -22.20 -0.54 13.50
C VAL A 401 -22.87 0.79 13.15
N PRO A 402 -22.26 1.66 12.32
CA PRO A 402 -22.82 2.97 12.09
C PRO A 402 -24.20 2.94 11.45
N GLN A 403 -25.08 3.84 11.90
CA GLN A 403 -26.44 3.97 11.34
C GLN A 403 -26.42 4.56 9.94
N MET A 404 -25.54 5.53 9.68
CA MET A 404 -25.37 6.16 8.37
C MET A 404 -23.90 6.10 7.95
N PRO A 405 -23.40 4.92 7.55
CA PRO A 405 -22.03 4.80 7.08
C PRO A 405 -21.83 5.51 5.74
N ILE A 406 -20.57 5.70 5.37
CA ILE A 406 -20.10 6.16 4.08
C ILE A 406 -19.98 4.94 3.16
N LEU A 407 -20.62 4.99 2.00
CA LEU A 407 -20.59 3.90 1.03
C LEU A 407 -19.83 4.33 -0.21
N HIS A 408 -18.84 3.54 -0.62
CA HIS A 408 -18.15 3.69 -1.88
C HIS A 408 -18.52 2.50 -2.77
N LEU A 409 -19.43 2.75 -3.71
CA LEU A 409 -19.95 1.78 -4.65
C LEU A 409 -19.04 1.75 -5.87
N GLU A 410 -18.49 0.60 -6.16
CA GLU A 410 -17.61 0.36 -7.29
C GLU A 410 -18.21 -0.73 -8.17
N THR A 411 -18.44 -0.42 -9.45
CA THR A 411 -18.92 -1.40 -10.45
C THR A 411 -17.82 -1.66 -11.48
N PRO A 412 -16.79 -2.46 -11.14
CA PRO A 412 -15.61 -2.65 -11.98
C PRO A 412 -15.93 -3.20 -13.38
N THR A 413 -17.03 -3.95 -13.54
CA THR A 413 -17.45 -4.50 -14.84
C THR A 413 -17.85 -3.44 -15.88
N LEU A 414 -18.03 -2.17 -15.47
CA LEU A 414 -18.20 -1.03 -16.39
C LEU A 414 -16.87 -0.54 -16.98
N TYR A 415 -15.75 -0.87 -16.35
CA TYR A 415 -14.41 -0.47 -16.75
C TYR A 415 -13.58 -1.62 -17.31
N ASP A 416 -13.90 -2.85 -16.88
CA ASP A 416 -13.28 -4.09 -17.32
C ASP A 416 -14.34 -5.07 -17.86
N PRO A 417 -14.49 -5.16 -19.19
CA PRO A 417 -15.41 -6.12 -19.82
C PRO A 417 -15.04 -7.59 -19.54
N THR A 418 -13.77 -7.88 -19.21
CA THR A 418 -13.31 -9.26 -18.93
C THR A 418 -13.81 -9.78 -17.58
N ALA A 419 -14.23 -8.88 -16.68
CA ALA A 419 -14.82 -9.22 -15.40
C ALA A 419 -16.32 -9.60 -15.48
N GLN A 420 -16.96 -9.51 -16.66
CA GLN A 420 -18.37 -9.87 -16.83
C GLN A 420 -18.53 -11.39 -16.93
N GLY A 421 -19.02 -12.03 -15.88
CA GLY A 421 -19.51 -13.41 -15.94
C GLY A 421 -20.94 -13.42 -16.47
N HIS A 422 -21.20 -14.05 -17.62
CA HIS A 422 -22.55 -14.33 -18.14
C HIS A 422 -23.46 -13.09 -18.31
N GLY A 423 -22.88 -11.93 -18.66
CA GLY A 423 -23.64 -10.67 -18.79
C GLY A 423 -24.15 -10.12 -17.46
N ARG A 424 -23.58 -10.54 -16.33
CA ARG A 424 -23.85 -10.01 -14.99
C ARG A 424 -22.82 -8.95 -14.60
N HIS A 425 -23.21 -8.10 -13.65
CA HIS A 425 -22.34 -7.08 -13.08
C HIS A 425 -21.97 -7.42 -11.64
N LEU A 426 -20.73 -7.13 -11.26
CA LEU A 426 -20.29 -7.13 -9.88
C LEU A 426 -20.25 -5.68 -9.40
N MET A 427 -20.97 -5.39 -8.33
CA MET A 427 -20.81 -4.17 -7.56
C MET A 427 -20.19 -4.52 -6.21
N SER A 428 -19.12 -3.82 -5.84
CA SER A 428 -18.49 -3.91 -4.53
C SER A 428 -18.72 -2.60 -3.79
N ILE A 429 -19.26 -2.68 -2.58
CA ILE A 429 -19.54 -1.52 -1.74
C ILE A 429 -18.57 -1.56 -0.57
N TRP A 430 -17.59 -0.67 -0.60
CA TRP A 430 -16.69 -0.47 0.54
C TRP A 430 -17.33 0.49 1.54
N VAL A 431 -17.37 0.09 2.81
CA VAL A 431 -18.12 0.78 3.86
C VAL A 431 -17.16 1.34 4.91
N GLN A 432 -17.21 2.65 5.09
CA GLN A 432 -16.54 3.33 6.20
C GLN A 432 -17.58 3.90 7.17
N TYR A 433 -17.50 3.71 8.48
CA TYR A 433 -16.56 2.89 9.24
C TYR A 433 -17.26 1.64 9.78
N ALA A 434 -16.49 0.70 10.32
CA ALA A 434 -17.03 -0.42 11.08
C ALA A 434 -16.17 -0.69 12.31
N PRO A 435 -16.76 -1.17 13.43
CA PRO A 435 -15.97 -1.60 14.57
C PRO A 435 -15.22 -2.90 14.24
N GLY A 436 -13.99 -3.06 14.72
CA GLY A 436 -13.26 -4.33 14.59
C GLY A 436 -14.06 -5.49 15.21
N ALA A 437 -14.52 -5.29 16.44
CA ALA A 437 -15.45 -6.17 17.14
C ALA A 437 -16.70 -5.38 17.56
N PRO A 438 -17.92 -5.79 17.14
CA PRO A 438 -19.14 -5.11 17.55
C PRO A 438 -19.40 -5.27 19.05
N ARG A 439 -19.87 -4.21 19.70
CA ARG A 439 -20.24 -4.20 21.13
C ARG A 439 -21.47 -5.07 21.42
N ASN A 440 -22.42 -5.11 20.50
CA ASN A 440 -23.74 -5.73 20.69
C ASN A 440 -23.92 -6.99 19.82
N GLY A 441 -23.07 -8.00 20.03
CA GLY A 441 -23.12 -9.29 19.31
C GLY A 441 -21.91 -9.53 18.42
N SER A 442 -21.92 -10.64 17.68
CA SER A 442 -20.86 -10.96 16.72
C SER A 442 -21.20 -10.46 15.32
N TRP A 443 -20.18 -10.30 14.47
CA TRP A 443 -20.38 -10.01 13.06
C TRP A 443 -21.25 -11.05 12.35
N ASP A 444 -21.21 -12.32 12.76
CA ASP A 444 -22.08 -13.37 12.21
C ASP A 444 -23.55 -13.16 12.56
N GLN A 445 -23.85 -12.70 13.79
CA GLN A 445 -25.22 -12.37 14.21
C GLN A 445 -25.73 -11.12 13.49
N LEU A 446 -24.87 -10.13 13.27
CA LEU A 446 -25.23 -8.84 12.66
C LEU A 446 -25.23 -8.86 11.13
N ARG A 447 -24.67 -9.89 10.49
CA ARG A 447 -24.39 -9.94 9.04
C ARG A 447 -25.63 -9.68 8.17
N SER A 448 -26.73 -10.37 8.46
CA SER A 448 -27.96 -10.26 7.66
C SER A 448 -28.59 -8.88 7.79
N ALA A 449 -28.79 -8.40 9.02
CA ALA A 449 -29.35 -7.08 9.29
C ALA A 449 -28.48 -5.95 8.71
N THR A 450 -27.16 -6.07 8.82
CA THR A 450 -26.21 -5.10 8.24
C THR A 450 -26.28 -5.09 6.72
N THR A 451 -26.33 -6.26 6.09
CA THR A 451 -26.48 -6.37 4.63
C THR A 451 -27.75 -5.66 4.14
N SER A 452 -28.90 -5.96 4.74
CA SER A 452 -30.17 -5.33 4.37
C SER A 452 -30.12 -3.82 4.56
N HIS A 453 -29.60 -3.35 5.70
CA HIS A 453 -29.49 -1.92 6.00
C HIS A 453 -28.62 -1.17 4.98
N LEU A 454 -27.46 -1.74 4.61
CA LEU A 454 -26.58 -1.14 3.59
C LEU A 454 -27.29 -1.04 2.23
N LEU A 455 -28.02 -2.08 1.84
CA LEU A 455 -28.78 -2.07 0.58
C LEU A 455 -29.96 -1.09 0.61
N ASP A 456 -30.63 -0.92 1.76
CA ASP A 456 -31.69 0.08 1.94
C ASP A 456 -31.14 1.50 1.76
N ILE A 457 -29.93 1.80 2.26
CA ILE A 457 -29.27 3.09 2.01
C ILE A 457 -28.97 3.26 0.51
N VAL A 458 -28.48 2.22 -0.16
CA VAL A 458 -28.25 2.26 -1.60
C VAL A 458 -29.54 2.53 -2.35
N GLU A 459 -30.65 1.88 -2.00
CA GLU A 459 -31.96 2.08 -2.63
C GLU A 459 -32.48 3.52 -2.44
N GLN A 460 -32.25 4.13 -1.28
CA GLN A 460 -32.64 5.53 -1.02
C GLN A 460 -31.93 6.52 -1.95
N HIS A 461 -30.66 6.26 -2.29
CA HIS A 461 -29.85 7.14 -3.13
C HIS A 461 -29.89 6.76 -4.61
N LEU A 462 -30.09 5.49 -4.93
CA LEU A 462 -30.13 4.92 -6.28
C LEU A 462 -31.37 4.00 -6.41
N PRO A 463 -32.60 4.57 -6.43
CA PRO A 463 -33.82 3.78 -6.52
C PRO A 463 -33.86 2.82 -7.72
N GLY A 464 -34.41 1.63 -7.47
CA GLY A 464 -34.46 0.51 -8.41
C GLY A 464 -33.18 -0.32 -8.45
N THR A 465 -32.22 -0.09 -7.55
CA THR A 465 -31.00 -0.90 -7.45
C THR A 465 -31.30 -2.26 -6.84
N LEU A 466 -32.15 -2.32 -5.81
CA LEU A 466 -32.53 -3.59 -5.18
C LEU A 466 -33.14 -4.58 -6.16
N ASP A 467 -33.95 -4.09 -7.11
CA ASP A 467 -34.57 -4.91 -8.17
C ASP A 467 -33.55 -5.56 -9.12
N THR A 468 -32.29 -5.13 -9.08
CA THR A 468 -31.20 -5.68 -9.90
C THR A 468 -30.37 -6.72 -9.15
N VAL A 469 -30.44 -6.76 -7.81
CA VAL A 469 -29.59 -7.58 -6.96
C VAL A 469 -30.06 -9.03 -7.01
N LEU A 470 -29.21 -9.92 -7.51
CA LEU A 470 -29.45 -11.36 -7.63
C LEU A 470 -28.92 -12.12 -6.41
N ASP A 471 -27.79 -11.68 -5.85
CA ASP A 471 -27.16 -12.25 -4.66
C ASP A 471 -26.28 -11.18 -3.99
N SER A 472 -26.00 -11.34 -2.69
CA SER A 472 -25.12 -10.43 -1.94
C SER A 472 -24.28 -11.15 -0.90
N ARG A 473 -23.04 -10.69 -0.69
CA ARG A 473 -22.07 -11.27 0.25
C ARG A 473 -21.33 -10.18 0.99
N LEU A 474 -21.52 -10.11 2.31
CA LEU A 474 -20.81 -9.19 3.18
C LEU A 474 -19.50 -9.83 3.66
N VAL A 475 -18.39 -9.10 3.52
CA VAL A 475 -17.09 -9.37 4.14
C VAL A 475 -16.94 -8.45 5.35
N THR A 476 -16.71 -9.05 6.52
CA THR A 476 -16.64 -8.37 7.82
C THR A 476 -15.20 -8.27 8.33
N PRO A 477 -14.91 -7.38 9.30
CA PRO A 477 -13.63 -7.35 10.01
C PRO A 477 -13.18 -8.72 10.53
N ALA A 478 -14.12 -9.52 11.07
CA ALA A 478 -13.84 -10.88 11.52
C ALA A 478 -13.42 -11.81 10.37
N ASP A 479 -14.04 -11.66 9.18
CA ASP A 479 -13.63 -12.42 8.00
C ASP A 479 -12.22 -12.02 7.53
N LEU A 480 -11.89 -10.72 7.58
CA LEU A 480 -10.56 -10.20 7.25
C LEU A 480 -9.49 -10.74 8.21
N GLU A 481 -9.78 -10.74 9.52
CA GLU A 481 -8.85 -11.29 10.51
C GLU A 481 -8.66 -12.80 10.32
N ASN A 482 -9.76 -13.56 10.20
CA ASN A 482 -9.69 -15.01 10.04
C ASN A 482 -9.01 -15.42 8.74
N ARG A 483 -9.39 -14.82 7.60
CA ARG A 483 -8.91 -15.22 6.27
C ARG A 483 -7.57 -14.62 5.89
N LEU A 484 -7.29 -13.37 6.28
CA LEU A 484 -6.08 -12.66 5.88
C LEU A 484 -5.09 -12.40 7.03
N GLY A 485 -5.50 -12.60 8.28
CA GLY A 485 -4.64 -12.35 9.44
C GLY A 485 -4.52 -10.86 9.77
N LEU A 486 -5.45 -10.03 9.29
CA LEU A 486 -5.48 -8.61 9.61
C LEU A 486 -6.12 -8.41 10.98
N THR A 487 -5.32 -8.13 12.01
CA THR A 487 -5.84 -7.88 13.38
C THR A 487 -6.97 -6.86 13.37
N GLU A 488 -8.13 -7.25 13.93
CA GLU A 488 -9.36 -6.45 13.99
C GLU A 488 -9.89 -6.00 12.61
N GLY A 489 -9.46 -6.70 11.55
CA GLY A 489 -9.79 -6.38 10.17
C GLY A 489 -9.18 -5.08 9.64
N ASN A 490 -8.19 -4.51 10.33
CA ASN A 490 -7.62 -3.22 9.93
C ASN A 490 -6.79 -3.38 8.64
N ILE A 491 -7.32 -2.89 7.52
CA ILE A 491 -6.67 -3.00 6.20
C ILE A 491 -5.37 -2.18 6.08
N ASN A 492 -5.13 -1.27 7.02
CA ASN A 492 -3.88 -0.53 7.13
C ASN A 492 -2.90 -1.21 8.11
N HIS A 493 -3.22 -2.40 8.62
CA HIS A 493 -2.57 -3.14 9.71
C HIS A 493 -2.67 -2.44 11.08
N ILE A 494 -2.42 -1.14 11.13
CA ILE A 494 -2.66 -0.24 12.25
C ILE A 494 -3.18 1.10 11.72
N ASP A 495 -3.91 1.84 12.56
CA ASP A 495 -4.56 3.09 12.17
C ASP A 495 -3.58 4.09 11.55
N LEU A 496 -4.09 4.85 10.58
CA LEU A 496 -3.40 5.96 9.97
C LEU A 496 -3.83 7.24 10.67
N VAL A 497 -3.16 7.51 11.79
CA VAL A 497 -3.35 8.68 12.66
C VAL A 497 -2.02 9.40 12.86
N PRO A 498 -2.01 10.71 13.20
CA PRO A 498 -0.76 11.49 13.28
C PRO A 498 0.29 10.90 14.25
N THR A 499 -0.14 10.16 15.26
CA THR A 499 0.72 9.49 16.25
C THR A 499 1.38 8.20 15.72
N GLN A 500 0.86 7.61 14.64
CA GLN A 500 1.34 6.34 14.03
C GLN A 500 1.74 6.50 12.56
N LEU A 501 2.23 7.69 12.19
CA LEU A 501 2.75 8.01 10.85
C LEU A 501 4.27 8.17 10.84
N PHE A 502 4.84 8.04 9.64
CA PHE A 502 6.26 8.28 9.37
C PHE A 502 7.17 7.49 10.32
N SER A 503 8.18 8.12 10.95
CA SER A 503 9.14 7.44 11.83
C SER A 503 8.53 6.86 13.11
N ARG A 504 7.26 7.15 13.39
CA ARG A 504 6.49 6.58 14.51
C ARG A 504 5.74 5.31 14.10
N ARG A 505 5.84 4.87 12.84
CA ARG A 505 5.15 3.71 12.29
C ARG A 505 6.11 2.52 12.09
N PRO A 506 5.87 1.34 12.69
CA PRO A 506 4.81 1.04 13.65
C PRO A 506 5.07 1.65 15.03
N LEU A 507 6.34 1.68 15.45
CA LEU A 507 6.79 2.29 16.70
C LEU A 507 8.04 3.13 16.43
N PRO A 508 8.31 4.18 17.24
CA PRO A 508 9.51 4.98 17.12
C PRO A 508 10.80 4.14 17.13
N GLY A 509 11.71 4.43 16.20
CA GLY A 509 13.04 3.79 16.12
C GLY A 509 13.09 2.48 15.32
N TRP A 510 11.94 1.94 14.91
CA TRP A 510 11.89 0.68 14.16
C TRP A 510 12.17 0.89 12.67
N GLY A 511 11.45 1.84 12.05
CA GLY A 511 11.41 1.94 10.59
C GLY A 511 10.88 0.64 9.96
N TYR A 512 11.72 -0.04 9.18
CA TYR A 512 11.44 -1.40 8.68
C TYR A 512 12.13 -2.50 9.49
N ARG A 513 13.00 -2.15 10.43
CA ARG A 513 13.64 -3.08 11.37
C ARG A 513 12.72 -3.35 12.55
N THR A 514 13.07 -4.36 13.33
CA THR A 514 12.50 -4.59 14.65
C THR A 514 13.61 -4.60 15.70
N PRO A 515 13.29 -4.55 17.00
CA PRO A 515 14.28 -4.73 18.07
C PRO A 515 14.96 -6.10 18.06
N ILE A 516 14.41 -7.08 17.34
CA ILE A 516 15.01 -8.41 17.15
C ILE A 516 15.93 -8.36 15.92
N PRO A 517 17.24 -8.64 16.06
CA PRO A 517 18.16 -8.61 14.93
C PRO A 517 17.74 -9.56 13.80
N SER A 518 17.93 -9.11 12.55
CA SER A 518 17.55 -9.84 11.33
C SER A 518 16.04 -10.10 11.14
N LEU A 519 15.18 -9.48 11.95
CA LEU A 519 13.73 -9.46 11.75
C LEU A 519 13.27 -8.08 11.26
N TYR A 520 12.58 -8.08 10.12
CA TYR A 520 12.08 -6.88 9.44
C TYR A 520 10.57 -6.95 9.22
N LEU A 521 9.95 -5.80 9.01
CA LEU A 521 8.55 -5.66 8.61
C LEU A 521 8.46 -5.02 7.23
N CYS A 522 7.53 -5.51 6.39
CA CYS A 522 7.27 -4.95 5.06
C CYS A 522 5.78 -4.73 4.76
N GLY A 523 4.89 -5.08 5.69
CA GLY A 523 3.44 -4.89 5.52
C GLY A 523 2.98 -3.44 5.68
N ALA A 524 1.68 -3.20 5.51
CA ALA A 524 1.04 -1.89 5.64
C ALA A 524 1.17 -1.25 7.03
N GLY A 525 1.62 -2.00 8.04
CA GLY A 525 1.94 -1.51 9.38
C GLY A 525 3.24 -0.72 9.45
N THR A 526 3.98 -0.62 8.34
CA THR A 526 5.18 0.21 8.18
C THR A 526 4.89 1.41 7.28
N HIS A 527 5.82 2.37 7.19
CA HIS A 527 5.71 3.51 6.27
C HIS A 527 5.68 3.06 4.80
N PRO A 528 4.93 3.75 3.90
CA PRO A 528 4.02 4.87 4.15
C PRO A 528 2.66 4.47 4.71
N GLY A 529 2.37 3.19 4.90
CA GLY A 529 1.10 2.71 5.45
C GLY A 529 0.33 1.86 4.46
N GLY A 530 -0.96 1.66 4.73
CA GLY A 530 -1.83 0.89 3.84
C GLY A 530 -2.12 1.54 2.50
N SER A 531 -3.14 1.02 1.81
CA SER A 531 -3.32 1.10 0.36
C SER A 531 -2.37 0.18 -0.42
N VAL A 532 -2.71 -0.12 -1.68
CA VAL A 532 -1.90 -1.01 -2.54
C VAL A 532 -0.80 -0.19 -3.21
N SER A 533 0.23 0.18 -2.45
CA SER A 533 1.33 1.06 -2.93
C SER A 533 2.56 0.28 -3.42
N GLY A 534 2.86 -0.87 -2.80
CA GLY A 534 4.13 -1.58 -2.99
C GLY A 534 5.33 -0.94 -2.27
N ALA A 535 5.17 0.28 -1.73
CA ALA A 535 6.25 1.07 -1.18
C ALA A 535 6.88 0.44 0.06
N SER A 536 6.08 -0.10 0.98
CA SER A 536 6.58 -0.76 2.19
C SER A 536 7.44 -1.98 1.86
N GLY A 537 7.05 -2.76 0.85
CA GLY A 537 7.85 -3.88 0.34
C GLY A 537 9.18 -3.45 -0.26
N HIS A 538 9.14 -2.40 -1.10
CA HIS A 538 10.33 -1.83 -1.73
C HIS A 538 11.33 -1.30 -0.68
N ASN A 539 10.83 -0.52 0.28
CA ASN A 539 11.67 0.13 1.26
C ASN A 539 12.26 -0.88 2.25
N ALA A 540 11.47 -1.86 2.72
CA ALA A 540 11.99 -2.94 3.55
C ALA A 540 13.09 -3.75 2.84
N ALA A 541 12.92 -4.05 1.54
CA ALA A 541 13.97 -4.69 0.75
C ALA A 541 15.25 -3.83 0.68
N ALA A 542 15.12 -2.52 0.47
CA ALA A 542 16.27 -1.61 0.48
C ALA A 542 16.98 -1.60 1.84
N THR A 543 16.23 -1.59 2.95
CA THR A 543 16.78 -1.67 4.32
C THR A 543 17.55 -2.98 4.54
N VAL A 544 16.97 -4.11 4.16
CA VAL A 544 17.63 -5.43 4.27
C VAL A 544 18.92 -5.46 3.45
N LEU A 545 18.90 -4.97 2.20
CA LEU A 545 20.08 -4.92 1.34
C LEU A 545 21.19 -4.05 1.91
N ALA A 546 20.86 -2.93 2.57
CA ALA A 546 21.84 -2.10 3.24
C ALA A 546 22.51 -2.85 4.43
N ASP A 547 21.73 -3.59 5.21
CA ASP A 547 22.23 -4.31 6.37
C ASP A 547 23.07 -5.54 5.99
N VAL A 548 22.64 -6.33 5.01
CA VAL A 548 23.38 -7.53 4.57
C VAL A 548 24.54 -7.19 3.62
N GLY A 549 24.39 -6.15 2.80
CA GLY A 549 25.44 -5.66 1.89
C GLY A 549 26.51 -4.83 2.58
N GLY A 550 26.22 -4.29 3.77
CA GLY A 550 27.16 -3.57 4.63
C GLY A 550 28.14 -4.45 5.42
N ALA A 551 28.07 -5.78 5.30
CA ALA A 551 29.01 -6.71 5.92
C ALA A 551 30.13 -7.15 4.95
N PRO A 552 31.14 -6.30 4.75
CA PRO A 552 32.51 -6.78 4.68
C PRO A 552 33.43 -5.97 5.61
N GLY A 553 33.94 -6.62 6.66
CA GLY A 553 35.13 -6.20 7.39
C GLY A 553 35.02 -4.93 8.24
N ARG A 554 34.51 -5.04 9.48
CA ARG A 554 35.05 -4.24 10.58
C ARG A 554 36.26 -4.99 11.14
N ASN A 555 37.42 -4.75 10.54
CA ASN A 555 38.72 -4.88 11.20
C ASN A 555 39.19 -3.50 11.62
#